data_AF-A0A660TRK7-F1
#
_entry.id   AF-A0A660TRK7-F1
#
_cell.length_a   1.000
_cell.length_b   1.000
_cell.length_c   1.000
_cell.angle_alpha   90.00
_cell.angle_beta   90.00
_cell.angle_gamma   90.00
#
_symmetry.space_group_name_H-M   'P 1'
#
loop_
_entity.id
_entity.type
_entity.pdbx_description
1 polymer ?
#
loop_
_entity_poly.entity_id
_entity_poly.type
_entity_poly.pdbx_seq_one_letter_code
_entity_poly.pdbx_strand_id
1 'polypeptide(L)'
;SNGENLGSNLEPNSDEFLLSFQIQPARGWSTTAGYRLIRHGKPGSVVGSTYDPWNVNDSDGAYHPDNQTKDFLKDGIYEWFHIISLGGKLDLRDWDFPAQIGFSYSFVYEYDTDYQINGNYNALNGSTTFRHLVGITFKIWPY
;
A
#
# COMPACT_ATOMS: atom_id res chain seq x y z
N SER A 1 -10.04 -6.66 3.79
CA SER A 1 -9.01 -7.45 4.47
C SER A 1 -7.88 -6.54 4.94
N ASN A 2 -7.00 -7.08 5.78
CA ASN A 2 -5.93 -6.41 6.54
C ASN A 2 -4.87 -5.77 5.62
N GLY A 3 -5.21 -4.66 4.95
CA GLY A 3 -4.44 -4.13 3.83
C GLY A 3 -4.72 -4.93 2.55
N GLU A 4 -5.94 -4.84 2.01
CA GLU A 4 -6.26 -5.33 0.65
C GLU A 4 -5.29 -4.72 -0.40
N ASN A 5 -4.89 -5.46 -1.44
CA ASN A 5 -4.53 -4.83 -2.71
C ASN A 5 -5.85 -4.74 -3.46
N LEU A 6 -6.29 -3.54 -3.78
CA LEU A 6 -7.59 -3.31 -4.36
C LEU A 6 -7.45 -3.43 -5.88
N GLY A 7 -7.91 -4.53 -6.48
CA GLY A 7 -8.43 -4.39 -7.83
C GLY A 7 -9.55 -3.32 -7.79
N SER A 8 -9.25 -2.09 -8.30
CA SER A 8 -9.98 -0.80 -8.26
C SER A 8 -9.58 0.15 -7.11
N ASN A 9 -9.08 1.38 -7.26
CA ASN A 9 -8.45 2.16 -8.33
C ASN A 9 -7.06 2.48 -7.75
N LEU A 10 -6.00 1.79 -8.19
CA LEU A 10 -4.68 2.36 -7.98
C LEU A 10 -4.67 3.71 -8.70
N GLU A 11 -4.24 4.77 -8.01
CA GLU A 11 -4.13 6.08 -8.64
C GLU A 11 -3.26 5.93 -9.91
N PRO A 12 -3.58 6.65 -10.98
CA PRO A 12 -2.84 6.56 -12.24
C PRO A 12 -1.33 6.64 -12.01
N ASN A 13 -0.54 5.84 -12.74
CA ASN A 13 0.91 5.69 -12.53
C ASN A 13 1.29 5.06 -11.18
N SER A 14 0.49 4.11 -10.68
CA SER A 14 0.85 3.29 -9.53
C SER A 14 1.02 1.82 -9.87
N ASP A 15 1.93 1.17 -9.15
CA ASP A 15 2.09 -0.29 -9.14
C ASP A 15 2.09 -0.79 -7.70
N GLU A 16 1.59 -2.00 -7.48
CA GLU A 16 1.63 -2.64 -6.17
C GLU A 16 2.11 -4.10 -6.27
N PHE A 17 3.01 -4.48 -5.38
CA PHE A 17 3.39 -5.86 -5.12
C PHE A 17 3.03 -6.23 -3.67
N LEU A 18 2.30 -7.34 -3.50
CA LEU A 18 1.90 -7.85 -2.19
C LEU A 18 2.33 -9.31 -2.04
N LEU A 19 3.01 -9.60 -0.94
CA LEU A 19 3.26 -10.94 -0.44
C LEU A 19 2.61 -11.07 0.95
N SER A 20 1.74 -12.06 1.12
CA SER A 20 1.05 -12.29 2.39
C SER A 20 1.04 -13.76 2.79
N PHE A 21 1.25 -14.01 4.07
CA PHE A 21 1.17 -15.31 4.71
C PHE A 21 0.06 -15.29 5.75
N GLN A 22 -0.78 -16.32 5.72
CA GLN A 22 -1.79 -16.56 6.73
C GLN A 22 -1.54 -17.95 7.31
N ILE A 23 -1.35 -18.00 8.62
CA ILE A 23 -0.93 -19.21 9.34
C ILE A 23 -1.90 -19.44 10.48
N GLN A 24 -2.30 -20.70 10.67
CA GLN A 24 -3.10 -21.13 11.80
C GLN A 24 -2.29 -22.18 12.58
N PRO A 25 -1.35 -21.77 13.46
CA PRO A 25 -0.42 -22.69 14.11
C PRO A 25 -1.11 -23.62 15.11
N ALA A 26 -2.24 -23.19 15.68
CA ALA A 26 -3.06 -23.96 16.58
C ALA A 26 -4.53 -23.58 16.42
N ARG A 27 -5.43 -24.41 16.94
CA ARG A 27 -6.85 -24.05 17.05
C ARG A 27 -7.00 -22.77 17.87
N GLY A 28 -7.85 -21.86 17.39
CA GLY A 28 -8.07 -20.55 18.01
C GLY A 28 -6.96 -19.51 17.78
N TRP A 29 -5.83 -19.88 17.17
CA TRP A 29 -4.74 -18.95 16.87
C TRP A 29 -4.64 -18.70 15.37
N SER A 30 -4.74 -17.45 14.93
CA SER A 30 -4.45 -17.08 13.54
C SER A 30 -3.38 -16.00 13.51
N THR A 31 -2.37 -16.15 12.67
CA THR A 31 -1.29 -15.18 12.47
C THR A 31 -1.26 -14.77 11.02
N THR A 32 -1.00 -13.49 10.77
CA THR A 32 -0.82 -12.93 9.44
C THR A 32 0.52 -12.20 9.38
N ALA A 33 1.26 -12.40 8.30
CA ALA A 33 2.45 -11.60 7.99
C ALA A 33 2.34 -11.12 6.55
N GLY A 34 2.89 -9.96 6.25
CA GLY A 34 2.87 -9.43 4.90
C GLY A 34 3.97 -8.44 4.63
N TYR A 35 4.38 -8.39 3.37
CA TYR A 35 5.17 -7.32 2.80
C TYR A 35 4.43 -6.75 1.60
N ARG A 36 4.37 -5.43 1.53
CA ARG A 36 3.77 -4.70 0.42
C ARG A 36 4.71 -3.61 -0.06
N LEU A 37 4.91 -3.56 -1.36
CA LEU A 37 5.56 -2.47 -2.07
C LEU A 37 4.49 -1.72 -2.86
N ILE A 38 4.37 -0.42 -2.66
CA ILE A 38 3.57 0.45 -3.52
C ILE A 38 4.53 1.46 -4.14
N ARG A 39 4.34 1.71 -5.43
CA ARG A 39 4.97 2.81 -6.16
C ARG A 39 3.86 3.68 -6.70
N HIS A 40 3.95 5.00 -6.54
CA HIS A 40 2.93 5.94 -6.96
C HIS A 40 3.55 7.18 -7.61
N GLY A 41 3.11 7.55 -8.80
CA GLY A 41 3.54 8.78 -9.46
C GLY A 41 2.95 10.00 -8.75
N LYS A 42 3.80 10.90 -8.25
CA LYS A 42 3.35 12.04 -7.45
C LYS A 42 2.44 12.97 -8.27
N PRO A 43 1.25 13.33 -7.78
CA PRO A 43 0.34 14.24 -8.47
C PRO A 43 1.02 15.55 -8.85
N GLY A 44 0.90 15.94 -10.12
CA GLY A 44 1.52 17.15 -10.66
C GLY A 44 3.00 17.02 -11.04
N SER A 45 3.66 15.90 -10.73
CA SER A 45 5.00 15.60 -11.23
C SER A 45 5.02 14.64 -12.41
N VAL A 46 4.11 13.68 -12.46
CA VAL A 46 4.04 12.68 -13.53
C VAL A 46 2.80 12.96 -14.38
N VAL A 47 2.95 13.04 -15.71
CA VAL A 47 1.79 13.28 -16.59
C VAL A 47 0.78 12.13 -16.44
N GLY A 48 -0.48 12.50 -16.23
CA GLY A 48 -1.58 11.55 -16.00
C GLY A 48 -1.75 11.05 -14.59
N SER A 49 -0.91 11.44 -13.62
CA SER A 49 -1.09 11.12 -12.18
C SER A 49 -2.35 11.76 -11.57
N THR A 50 -3.06 12.61 -12.31
CA THR A 50 -4.32 13.26 -11.91
C THR A 50 -5.54 12.77 -12.69
N TYR A 51 -5.44 11.67 -13.44
CA TYR A 51 -6.53 11.21 -14.32
C TYR A 51 -7.84 11.00 -13.53
N ASP A 52 -8.87 11.75 -13.94
CA ASP A 52 -10.24 11.64 -13.44
C ASP A 52 -11.04 10.72 -14.37
N PRO A 53 -11.43 9.51 -13.93
CA PRO A 53 -12.16 8.55 -14.76
C PRO A 53 -13.56 9.03 -15.19
N TRP A 54 -14.05 10.15 -14.64
CA TRP A 54 -15.34 10.74 -15.00
C TRP A 54 -15.23 11.95 -15.94
N ASN A 55 -14.01 12.38 -16.27
CA ASN A 55 -13.78 13.45 -17.23
C ASN A 55 -13.71 12.89 -18.66
N VAL A 56 -14.87 12.87 -19.33
CA VAL A 56 -15.02 12.41 -20.73
C VAL A 56 -14.22 13.22 -21.77
N ASN A 57 -13.57 14.32 -21.38
CA ASN A 57 -12.73 15.13 -22.26
C ASN A 57 -11.22 14.84 -22.11
N ASP A 58 -10.82 13.88 -21.27
CA ASP A 58 -9.42 13.56 -20.98
C ASP A 58 -9.04 12.13 -21.42
N SER A 59 -9.40 11.77 -22.66
CA SER A 59 -9.11 10.43 -23.21
C SER A 59 -7.62 10.12 -23.33
N ASP A 60 -6.77 11.16 -23.40
CA ASP A 60 -5.32 11.07 -23.54
C ASP A 60 -4.55 11.57 -22.31
N GLY A 61 -5.22 11.90 -21.19
CA GLY A 61 -4.59 12.50 -20.00
C GLY A 61 -3.48 11.67 -19.36
N ALA A 62 -3.46 10.37 -19.65
CA ALA A 62 -2.41 9.45 -19.24
C ALA A 62 -1.11 9.58 -20.08
N TYR A 63 -1.11 10.30 -21.20
CA TYR A 63 -0.01 10.41 -22.15
C TYR A 63 0.36 11.87 -22.40
N HIS A 64 1.61 12.11 -22.79
CA HIS A 64 2.04 13.46 -23.13
C HIS A 64 1.34 13.93 -24.42
N PRO A 65 0.85 15.19 -24.49
CA PRO A 65 0.16 15.74 -25.66
C PRO A 65 1.04 15.83 -26.92
N ASP A 66 2.34 15.59 -26.79
CA ASP A 66 3.34 15.66 -27.86
C ASP A 66 3.74 14.28 -28.42
N ASN A 67 2.99 13.22 -28.10
CA ASN A 67 3.21 11.87 -28.62
C ASN A 67 4.59 11.28 -28.24
N GLN A 68 5.23 11.81 -27.19
CA GLN A 68 6.47 11.26 -26.65
C GLN A 68 6.23 9.91 -25.95
N THR A 69 7.21 9.02 -26.05
CA THR A 69 7.20 7.72 -25.36
C THR A 69 7.24 7.93 -23.85
N LYS A 70 6.20 7.50 -23.14
CA LYS A 70 6.13 7.55 -21.68
C LYS A 70 6.93 6.40 -21.06
N ASP A 71 7.94 6.72 -20.26
CA ASP A 71 8.63 5.74 -19.40
C ASP A 71 8.12 5.92 -17.98
N PHE A 72 7.13 5.10 -17.59
CA PHE A 72 6.49 5.09 -16.27
C PHE A 72 7.47 4.87 -15.10
N LEU A 73 8.75 4.62 -15.33
CA LEU A 73 9.75 4.52 -14.27
C LEU A 73 10.56 5.82 -14.13
N LYS A 74 10.51 6.73 -15.11
CA LYS A 74 11.48 7.82 -15.24
C LYS A 74 10.88 9.16 -15.66
N ASP A 75 9.57 9.24 -15.74
CA ASP A 75 8.81 10.39 -16.25
C ASP A 75 8.38 11.39 -15.16
N GLY A 76 8.95 11.28 -13.95
CA GLY A 76 8.79 12.28 -12.89
C GLY A 76 9.15 11.73 -11.51
N ILE A 77 8.56 12.36 -10.48
CA ILE A 77 8.73 11.98 -9.08
C ILE A 77 7.80 10.82 -8.74
N TYR A 78 8.36 9.76 -8.18
CA TYR A 78 7.63 8.60 -7.67
C TYR A 78 7.80 8.46 -6.16
N GLU A 79 6.70 8.21 -5.47
CA GLU A 79 6.62 7.84 -4.07
C GLU A 79 6.72 6.31 -3.94
N TRP A 80 7.57 5.84 -3.04
CA TRP A 80 7.79 4.42 -2.78
C TRP A 80 7.40 4.10 -1.35
N PHE A 81 6.54 3.11 -1.16
CA PHE A 81 6.07 2.64 0.14
C PHE A 81 6.50 1.20 0.36
N HIS A 82 7.35 0.96 1.35
CA HIS A 82 7.68 -0.36 1.86
C HIS A 82 6.91 -0.61 3.14
N ILE A 83 5.96 -1.54 3.10
CA ILE A 83 5.05 -1.81 4.20
C ILE A 83 5.30 -3.24 4.69
N ILE A 84 5.65 -3.38 5.97
CA ILE A 84 5.75 -4.68 6.64
C ILE A 84 4.61 -4.76 7.64
N SER A 85 3.80 -5.81 7.54
CA SER A 85 2.61 -6.01 8.39
C SER A 85 2.70 -7.33 9.12
N LEU A 86 2.34 -7.30 10.41
CA LEU A 86 2.19 -8.46 11.26
C LEU A 86 0.86 -8.38 11.99
N GLY A 87 0.21 -9.51 12.19
CA GLY A 87 -1.06 -9.57 12.89
C GLY A 87 -1.30 -10.93 13.50
N GLY A 88 -2.14 -10.94 14.52
CA GLY A 88 -2.51 -12.13 15.26
C GLY A 88 -3.93 -12.01 15.78
N LYS A 89 -4.64 -13.13 15.87
CA LYS A 89 -5.90 -13.23 16.59
C LYS A 89 -5.89 -14.46 17.47
N LEU A 90 -6.48 -14.29 18.63
CA LEU A 90 -6.68 -15.31 19.63
C LEU A 90 -8.17 -15.44 19.92
N ASP A 91 -8.73 -16.58 19.55
CA ASP A 91 -10.08 -16.98 19.87
C ASP A 91 -10.12 -17.58 21.27
N LEU A 92 -10.88 -16.95 22.17
CA LEU A 92 -10.96 -17.34 23.57
C LEU A 92 -12.09 -18.33 23.83
N ARG A 93 -12.88 -18.70 22.81
CA ARG A 93 -14.03 -19.60 22.96
C ARG A 93 -13.62 -21.03 23.35
N ASP A 94 -12.39 -21.43 23.06
CA ASP A 94 -11.85 -22.70 23.54
C ASP A 94 -11.58 -22.69 25.06
N TRP A 95 -11.67 -21.52 25.72
CA TRP A 95 -11.59 -21.34 27.19
C TRP A 95 -12.91 -20.86 27.80
N ASP A 96 -14.05 -21.23 27.20
CA ASP A 96 -15.41 -20.85 27.64
C ASP A 96 -15.62 -19.33 27.78
N PHE A 97 -14.82 -18.54 27.06
CA PHE A 97 -14.98 -17.09 27.02
C PHE A 97 -15.43 -16.66 25.62
N PRO A 98 -16.62 -16.05 25.45
CA PRO A 98 -17.18 -15.74 24.14
C PRO A 98 -16.56 -14.47 23.55
N ALA A 99 -15.24 -14.45 23.40
CA ALA A 99 -14.54 -13.33 22.79
C ALA A 99 -13.33 -13.74 21.95
N GLN A 100 -12.89 -12.82 21.10
CA GLN A 100 -11.67 -12.91 20.32
C GLN A 100 -10.91 -11.60 20.45
N ILE A 101 -9.61 -11.70 20.65
CA ILE A 101 -8.69 -10.58 20.70
C ILE A 101 -7.82 -10.61 19.47
N GLY A 102 -7.65 -9.47 18.82
CA GLY A 102 -6.78 -9.28 17.67
C GLY A 102 -5.74 -8.20 17.94
N PHE A 103 -4.55 -8.40 17.39
CA PHE A 103 -3.49 -7.41 17.32
C PHE A 103 -3.00 -7.31 15.88
N SER A 104 -2.63 -6.10 15.47
CA SER A 104 -2.00 -5.84 14.19
C SER A 104 -0.99 -4.71 14.33
N TYR A 105 0.09 -4.82 13.57
CA TYR A 105 1.14 -3.83 13.48
C TYR A 105 1.57 -3.70 12.03
N SER A 106 1.75 -2.48 11.56
CA SER A 106 2.38 -2.21 10.26
C SER A 106 3.43 -1.14 10.40
N PHE A 107 4.61 -1.40 9.86
CA PHE A 107 5.66 -0.43 9.68
C PHE A 107 5.67 0.01 8.21
N VAL A 108 5.71 1.32 7.99
CA VAL A 108 5.78 1.93 6.66
C VAL A 108 7.05 2.73 6.56
N TYR A 109 7.87 2.41 5.57
CA TYR A 109 9.00 3.21 5.13
C TYR A 109 8.66 3.80 3.76
N GLU A 110 8.72 5.13 3.67
CA GLU A 110 8.32 5.89 2.50
C GLU A 110 9.45 6.81 2.05
N TYR A 111 9.65 6.96 0.74
CA TYR A 111 10.57 7.96 0.16
C TYR A 111 10.19 8.31 -1.28
N ASP A 112 10.65 9.46 -1.73
CA ASP A 112 10.44 9.93 -3.11
C ASP A 112 11.71 9.71 -3.94
N THR A 113 11.56 9.42 -5.23
CA THR A 113 12.67 9.37 -6.21
C THR A 113 12.35 10.23 -7.42
N ASP A 114 13.37 10.87 -8.00
CA ASP A 114 13.27 11.57 -9.28
C ASP A 114 14.37 11.09 -10.23
N TYR A 115 14.03 10.12 -11.08
CA TYR A 115 14.99 9.61 -12.06
C TYR A 115 15.23 10.61 -13.19
N GLN A 116 14.22 11.41 -13.54
CA GLN A 116 14.31 12.35 -14.66
C GLN A 116 15.42 13.38 -14.43
N ILE A 117 15.53 13.88 -13.19
CA ILE A 117 16.54 14.88 -12.82
C ILE A 117 17.84 14.20 -12.34
N ASN A 118 17.76 13.14 -11.54
CA ASN A 118 18.94 12.58 -10.87
C ASN A 118 19.58 11.38 -11.60
N GLY A 119 18.91 10.80 -12.60
CA GLY A 119 19.36 9.61 -13.33
C GLY A 119 19.45 8.34 -12.50
N ASN A 120 18.83 8.31 -11.31
CA ASN A 120 18.87 7.18 -10.38
C ASN A 120 17.59 7.12 -9.51
N TYR A 121 17.40 6.00 -8.82
CA TYR A 121 16.26 5.76 -7.90
C TYR A 121 16.63 6.00 -6.43
N ASN A 122 17.60 6.86 -6.15
CA ASN A 122 17.93 7.18 -4.77
C ASN A 122 16.86 8.10 -4.17
N ALA A 123 16.63 7.95 -2.87
CA ALA A 123 15.72 8.81 -2.13
C ALA A 123 16.12 10.28 -2.25
N LEU A 124 15.15 11.14 -2.55
CA LEU A 124 15.32 12.59 -2.52
C LEU A 124 15.63 13.03 -1.09
N ASN A 125 16.54 13.98 -0.95
CA ASN A 125 16.97 14.47 0.36
C ASN A 125 15.76 15.04 1.13
N GLY A 126 15.53 14.54 2.35
CA GLY A 126 14.40 14.95 3.19
C GLY A 126 13.03 14.36 2.84
N SER A 127 12.93 13.47 1.83
CA SER A 127 11.66 12.81 1.47
C SER A 127 11.32 11.58 2.32
N THR A 128 12.27 11.09 3.10
CA THR A 128 12.10 9.87 3.88
C THR A 128 11.15 10.06 5.05
N THR A 129 10.13 9.20 5.13
CA THR A 129 9.16 9.16 6.23
C THR A 129 9.01 7.75 6.79
N PHE A 130 8.82 7.65 8.11
CA PHE A 130 8.53 6.40 8.81
C PHE A 130 7.18 6.51 9.52
N ARG A 131 6.32 5.50 9.36
CA ARG A 131 5.03 5.42 10.07
C ARG A 131 4.84 4.06 10.73
N HIS A 132 4.23 4.09 11.90
CA HIS A 132 3.88 2.90 12.68
C HIS A 132 2.36 2.89 12.88
N LEU A 133 1.70 1.83 12.43
CA LEU A 133 0.27 1.64 12.59
C LEU A 133 0.04 0.47 13.54
N VAL A 134 -0.69 0.69 14.62
CA VAL A 134 -1.05 -0.34 15.60
C VAL A 134 -2.55 -0.45 15.63
N GLY A 135 -3.06 -1.68 15.56
CA GLY A 135 -4.47 -1.98 15.68
C GLY A 135 -4.69 -3.05 16.74
N ILE A 136 -5.65 -2.81 17.63
CA ILE A 136 -6.14 -3.80 18.58
C ILE A 136 -7.62 -4.00 18.28
N THR A 137 -8.06 -5.24 18.23
CA THR A 137 -9.46 -5.59 17.93
C THR A 137 -10.01 -6.46 19.04
N PHE A 138 -11.23 -6.17 19.47
CA PHE A 138 -11.97 -7.01 20.39
C PHE A 138 -13.31 -7.36 19.76
N LYS A 139 -13.64 -8.65 19.77
CA LYS A 139 -14.94 -9.14 19.32
C LYS A 139 -15.53 -9.97 20.44
N ILE A 140 -16.78 -9.69 20.81
CA ILE A 140 -17.53 -10.41 21.83
C ILE A 140 -18.78 -10.97 21.17
N TRP A 141 -19.12 -12.22 21.47
CA TRP A 141 -20.36 -12.83 21.02
C TRP A 141 -21.39 -12.80 22.16
N PRO A 142 -22.66 -12.44 21.88
CA PRO A 142 -23.74 -12.65 22.83
C PRO A 142 -23.96 -14.15 23.03
N TYR A 143 -24.28 -14.53 24.27
CA TYR A 143 -24.75 -15.87 24.62
C TYR A 143 -26.11 -16.17 24.00
#